data_AF-A0A3G1DGH5-F1
#
_entry.id   AF-A0A3G1DGH5-F1
#
_cell.length_a   1.000
_cell.length_b   1.000
_cell.length_c   1.000
_cell.angle_alpha   90.00
_cell.angle_beta   90.00
_cell.angle_gamma   90.00
#
_symmetry.space_group_name_H-M   'P 1'
#
loop_
_entity.id
_entity.type
_entity.pdbx_description
1 polymer ?
#
loop_
_entity_poly.entity_id
_entity_poly.type
_entity_poly.pdbx_seq_one_letter_code
_entity_poly.pdbx_strand_id
1 'polypeptide(L)' 'MIDDPNVTKIVNRAILEHMAQVFGPDSTAAAVLAEAAELERDGHEVVFYRRGRELWVDPKTNH' A
#
# COMPACT_ATOMS: atom_id res chain seq x y z
N MET A 1 -0.85 -24.33 4.53
CA MET A 1 -0.92 -23.02 5.19
C MET A 1 -0.92 -21.98 4.09
N ILE A 2 -2.05 -21.34 3.84
CA ILE A 2 -2.10 -20.13 3.03
C ILE A 2 -1.91 -19.00 4.04
N ASP A 3 -0.84 -18.23 3.92
CA ASP A 3 -0.71 -16.94 4.60
C ASP A 3 -1.95 -16.13 4.22
N ASP A 4 -2.88 -15.95 5.17
CA ASP A 4 -4.00 -15.02 4.99
C ASP A 4 -3.42 -13.63 4.70
N PRO A 5 -3.84 -12.95 3.62
CA PRO A 5 -3.39 -11.60 3.36
C PRO A 5 -3.86 -10.72 4.52
N ASN A 6 -2.93 -10.26 5.34
CA ASN A 6 -3.21 -9.26 6.38
C ASN A 6 -3.57 -7.94 5.69
N VAL A 7 -4.86 -7.74 5.45
CA VAL A 7 -5.41 -6.51 4.88
C VAL A 7 -5.35 -5.42 5.94
N THR A 8 -4.44 -4.47 5.74
CA THR A 8 -4.46 -3.22 6.50
C THR A 8 -5.31 -2.22 5.72
N LYS A 9 -6.44 -1.77 6.30
CA LYS A 9 -7.26 -0.70 5.71
C LYS A 9 -6.51 0.63 5.73
N ILE A 10 -6.79 1.43 4.72
CA ILE A 10 -6.06 2.63 4.33
C ILE A 10 -5.94 3.63 5.47
N VAL A 11 -4.75 4.19 5.52
CA VAL A 11 -4.38 5.35 6.29
C VAL A 11 -4.22 6.49 5.28
N ASN A 12 -4.80 7.67 5.57
CA ASN A 12 -4.77 8.91 4.77
C ASN A 12 -3.50 9.09 3.89
N ARG A 13 -3.63 9.61 2.66
CA ARG A 13 -2.51 9.89 1.73
C ARG A 13 -1.27 10.49 2.38
N ALA A 14 -1.45 11.46 3.27
CA ALA A 14 -0.32 12.10 3.96
C ALA A 14 0.54 11.10 4.74
N ILE A 15 -0.06 10.04 5.26
CA ILE A 15 0.63 8.98 5.98
C ILE A 15 1.35 8.04 5.00
N LEU A 16 0.75 7.74 3.85
CA LEU A 16 1.40 6.94 2.80
C LEU A 16 2.67 7.63 2.27
N GLU A 17 2.54 8.91 1.92
CA GLU A 17 3.66 9.75 1.46
C GLU A 17 4.75 9.88 2.53
N HIS A 18 4.36 10.11 3.78
CA HIS A 18 5.30 10.20 4.89
C HIS A 18 6.05 8.88 5.13
N MET A 19 5.35 7.74 5.11
CA MET A 19 5.98 6.43 5.27
C MET A 19 6.93 6.12 4.10
N ALA A 20 6.57 6.45 2.86
CA ALA A 20 7.45 6.27 1.71
C ALA A 20 8.77 7.05 1.88
N GLN A 21 8.70 8.29 2.41
CA GLN A 21 9.89 9.08 2.73
C GLN A 21 10.74 8.44 3.83
N VAL A 22 10.11 7.87 4.87
CA VAL A 22 10.80 7.19 5.98
C VAL A 22 11.55 5.95 5.49
N PHE A 23 10.97 5.18 4.57
CA PHE A 23 11.61 3.99 3.99
C PHE A 23 12.74 4.34 3.00
N GLY A 24 12.73 5.55 2.44
CA GLY A 24 13.71 6.00 1.46
C GLY A 24 13.44 5.50 0.04
N PRO A 25 13.95 6.19 -0.98
CA PRO A 25 13.58 5.98 -2.38
C PRO A 25 14.00 4.61 -2.95
N ASP A 26 15.03 3.97 -2.38
CA ASP A 26 15.53 2.67 -2.85
C ASP A 26 14.75 1.48 -2.27
N SER A 27 13.80 1.73 -1.37
CA SER A 27 13.01 0.68 -0.73
C SER A 27 11.83 0.25 -1.61
N THR A 28 11.70 -1.05 -1.85
CA THR A 28 10.50 -1.62 -2.49
C THR A 28 9.22 -1.23 -1.75
N ALA A 29 9.25 -1.11 -0.42
CA ALA A 29 8.11 -0.66 0.36
C ALA A 29 7.74 0.80 0.08
N ALA A 30 8.73 1.68 -0.17
CA ALA A 30 8.48 3.07 -0.53
C ALA A 30 7.78 3.18 -1.90
N ALA A 31 8.17 2.35 -2.87
CA ALA A 31 7.52 2.30 -4.18
C ALA A 31 6.04 1.90 -4.06
N VAL A 32 5.74 0.85 -3.29
CA VAL A 32 4.36 0.39 -3.07
C VAL A 32 3.51 1.43 -2.32
N LEU A 33 4.10 2.15 -1.36
CA LEU A 33 3.42 3.23 -0.65
C LEU A 33 3.16 4.46 -1.54
N ALA A 34 4.06 4.78 -2.46
CA ALA A 34 3.87 5.85 -3.44
C ALA A 34 2.77 5.51 -4.44
N GLU A 35 2.73 4.27 -4.93
CA GLU A 35 1.64 3.77 -5.78
C GLU A 35 0.29 3.83 -5.07
N ALA A 36 0.25 3.46 -3.78
CA ALA A 36 -0.93 3.58 -2.96
C ALA A 36 -1.42 5.03 -2.79
N ALA A 37 -0.49 5.98 -2.66
CA ALA A 37 -0.81 7.41 -2.55
C ALA A 37 -1.40 7.96 -3.86
N GLU A 38 -0.90 7.53 -5.02
CA GLU A 38 -1.45 7.92 -6.32
C GLU A 38 -2.86 7.34 -6.53
N LEU A 39 -3.09 6.07 -6.18
CA LEU A 39 -4.42 5.45 -6.23
C LEU A 39 -5.43 6.17 -5.31
N GLU A 40 -5.01 6.55 -4.10
CA GLU A 40 -5.86 7.33 -3.19
C GLU A 40 -6.18 8.72 -3.76
N ARG A 41 -5.19 9.39 -4.35
CA ARG A 41 -5.37 10.69 -5.00
C ARG A 41 -6.40 10.62 -6.13
N ASP A 42 -6.42 9.51 -6.85
CA ASP A 42 -7.37 9.26 -7.93
C ASP A 42 -8.77 8.82 -7.40
N GLY A 43 -8.96 8.80 -6.08
CA GLY A 43 -10.23 8.54 -5.42
C GLY A 43 -10.49 7.06 -5.12
N HIS A 44 -9.49 6.19 -5.27
CA HIS A 44 -9.63 4.78 -4.97
C HIS A 44 -9.35 4.51 -3.49
N GLU A 45 -10.21 3.69 -2.89
CA GLU A 45 -9.81 2.98 -1.68
C GLU A 45 -8.70 1.98 -2.08
N VAL A 46 -7.53 1.98 -1.43
CA VAL A 46 -6.44 1.02 -1.62
C VAL A 46 -6.45 -0.11 -0.58
N VAL A 47 -5.88 -1.26 -0.93
CA VAL A 47 -5.67 -2.40 -0.03
C VAL A 47 -4.24 -2.89 -0.20
N PHE A 48 -3.56 -3.11 0.92
CA PHE A 48 -2.23 -3.70 0.91
C PHE A 48 -2.32 -5.21 1.09
N TYR A 49 -1.61 -5.93 0.24
CA TYR A 49 -1.48 -7.37 0.28
C TYR A 49 -0.04 -7.73 0.62
N ARG A 50 0.14 -8.65 1.56
CA ARG A 50 1.45 -9.18 1.91
C ARG A 50 1.46 -10.68 1.74
N ARG A 51 2.46 -11.20 1.04
CA ARG A 51 2.74 -12.64 0.94
C ARG A 51 4.22 -12.88 1.26
N GLY A 52 4.50 -13.41 2.44
CA GLY A 52 5.88 -13.56 2.92
C GLY A 52 6.62 -12.22 3.04
N ARG A 53 7.60 -11.98 2.16
CA ARG A 53 8.38 -10.72 2.08
C ARG A 53 7.88 -9.77 1.00
N GLU A 54 6.93 -10.19 0.17
CA GLU A 54 6.41 -9.38 -0.91
C GLU A 54 5.22 -8.56 -0.42
N LEU A 55 5.17 -7.29 -0.83
CA LEU A 55 4.13 -6.33 -0.50
C LEU A 55 3.62 -5.74 -1.82
N TRP A 56 2.30 -5.66 -1.95
CA TRP A 56 1.60 -5.14 -3.13
C TRP A 56 0.46 -4.24 -2.69
N VAL A 57 0.01 -3.37 -3.60
CA VAL A 57 -1.18 -2.54 -3.40
C VAL A 57 -2.13 -2.73 -4.58
N ASP A 58 -3.42 -2.84 -4.31
CA ASP A 58 -4.46 -2.78 -5.33
C ASP A 58 -5.57 -1.81 -4.91
N PRO A 59 -6.29 -1.19 -5.86
CA PRO A 59 -7.55 -0.53 -5.57
C PRO A 59 -8.56 -1.57 -5.10
N LYS A 60 -9.22 -1.28 -3.97
CA LYS A 60 -10.33 -2.03 -3.43
C LYS A 60 -11.46 -2.04 -4.45
N THR A 61 -11.62 -3.19 -5.08
CA THR A 61 -12.81 -3.49 -5.87
C THR A 61 -13.91 -3.89 -4.89
N ASN A 62 -14.87 -3.01 -4.65
CA ASN A 62 -16.11 -3.38 -3.95
C ASN A 62 -16.86 -4.37 -4.85
N HIS A 63 -16.63 -5.66 -4.66
CA HIS A 63 -17.41 -6.74 -5.27
C HIS A 63 -18.68 -7.00 -4.48
#